data_AF-A0A368H192-F1
#
_entry.id   AF-A0A368H192-F1
#
_cell.length_a   1.000
_cell.length_b   1.000
_cell.length_c   1.000
_cell.angle_alpha   90.00
_cell.angle_beta   90.00
_cell.angle_gamma   90.00
#
_symmetry.space_group_name_H-M   'P 1'
#
loop_
_entity.id
_entity.type
_entity.pdbx_description
1 polymer ?
#
loop_
_entity_poly.entity_id
_entity_poly.type
_entity_poly.pdbx_seq_one_letter_code
_entity_poly.pdbx_strand_id
1 'polypeptide(L)'
;MSYPALITAKQRLTRHFNDIKHLIADWDKFKEGWKFPTAPKELYVFIRTQRSVVSEVIRKLETKIEAVTTIYGETIAHIDSMVVENKDLSKQDFEKYWLDKEGAITIETSCELIQSLEMRLTELAMQEMQVTYSDEYDNMEQQLSRAAANPESRSFAHGIFSPSFDASRNTAEIPAHWYKNELRILEFHGNPTEFESFWEIFSGLVHKQPYSDIEKLTILLDNCKGEAARALKYYPRKGSSYTDAITQLHEQFHNEEMNTKLLLEQLDKIPQSSKDATQLRATVNGSMAILTSLSRSHRRT
;
A
#
# COMPACT_ATOMS: atom_id res chain seq x y z
N MET A 1 45.94 27.57 -10.25
CA MET A 1 46.11 26.30 -10.99
C MET A 1 45.03 25.36 -10.50
N SER A 2 44.20 24.78 -11.37
CA SER A 2 43.15 23.86 -10.92
C SER A 2 43.78 22.53 -10.50
N TYR A 3 43.49 22.09 -9.28
CA TYR A 3 44.09 20.89 -8.69
C TYR A 3 43.58 19.62 -9.41
N PRO A 4 44.46 18.70 -9.83
CA PRO A 4 44.08 17.49 -10.58
C PRO A 4 42.97 16.65 -9.92
N ALA A 5 42.98 16.57 -8.59
CA ALA A 5 41.95 15.88 -7.81
C ALA A 5 40.56 16.53 -7.97
N LEU A 6 40.51 17.86 -7.94
CA LEU A 6 39.26 18.63 -8.07
C LEU A 6 38.67 18.51 -9.48
N ILE A 7 39.52 18.52 -10.51
CA ILE A 7 39.11 18.29 -11.90
C ILE A 7 38.49 16.90 -12.04
N THR A 8 39.14 15.88 -11.48
CA THR A 8 38.66 14.49 -11.52
C THR A 8 37.31 14.34 -10.81
N ALA A 9 37.15 14.96 -9.63
CA ALA A 9 35.89 14.97 -8.91
C ALA A 9 34.77 15.64 -9.72
N LYS A 10 35.02 16.83 -10.29
CA LYS A 10 34.06 17.53 -11.16
C LYS A 10 33.64 16.68 -12.37
N GLN A 11 34.59 16.01 -13.04
CA GLN A 11 34.27 15.13 -14.15
C GLN A 11 33.39 13.94 -13.74
N ARG A 12 33.71 13.28 -12.62
CA ARG A 12 32.90 12.17 -12.09
C ARG A 12 31.49 12.64 -11.73
N LEU A 13 31.37 13.76 -11.01
CA LEU A 13 30.08 14.36 -10.66
C LEU A 13 29.25 14.69 -11.90
N THR A 14 29.85 15.32 -12.91
CA THR A 14 29.16 15.62 -14.17
C THR A 14 28.59 14.37 -14.82
N ARG A 15 29.36 13.27 -14.86
CA ARG A 15 28.89 11.99 -15.40
C ARG A 15 27.69 11.46 -14.62
N HIS A 16 27.76 11.43 -13.29
CA HIS A 16 26.65 10.95 -12.46
C HIS A 16 25.40 11.83 -12.60
N PHE A 17 25.55 13.16 -12.66
CA PHE A 17 24.42 14.06 -12.89
C PHE A 17 23.75 13.83 -14.23
N ASN A 18 24.52 13.63 -15.31
CA ASN A 18 23.95 13.33 -16.62
C ASN A 18 23.19 11.99 -16.59
N ASP A 19 23.77 10.96 -15.98
CA ASP A 19 23.09 9.66 -15.83
C ASP A 19 21.77 9.80 -15.06
N ILE A 20 21.76 10.57 -13.96
CA ILE A 20 20.57 10.86 -13.16
C ILE A 20 19.53 11.62 -13.98
N LYS A 21 19.93 12.67 -14.71
CA LYS A 21 19.01 13.45 -15.56
C LYS A 21 18.38 12.59 -16.66
N HIS A 22 19.13 11.66 -17.24
CA HIS A 22 18.58 10.66 -18.17
C HIS A 22 17.57 9.73 -17.49
N LEU A 23 17.91 9.20 -16.30
CA LEU A 23 16.97 8.39 -15.52
C LEU A 23 15.71 9.16 -15.13
N ILE A 24 15.79 10.45 -14.79
CA ILE A 24 14.60 11.25 -14.49
C ILE A 24 13.73 11.40 -15.74
N ALA A 25 14.32 11.73 -16.89
CA ALA A 25 13.59 11.93 -18.14
C ALA A 25 12.87 10.66 -18.63
N ASP A 26 13.51 9.49 -18.53
CA ASP A 26 12.92 8.21 -18.96
C ASP A 26 11.72 7.77 -18.12
N TRP A 27 11.60 8.33 -16.90
CA TRP A 27 10.61 7.95 -15.89
C TRP A 27 9.47 8.93 -15.72
N ASP A 28 9.50 10.05 -16.45
CA ASP A 28 8.41 11.03 -16.49
C ASP A 28 7.07 10.40 -16.89
N LYS A 29 7.11 9.33 -17.71
CA LYS A 29 5.93 8.56 -18.14
C LYS A 29 5.19 7.82 -17.02
N PHE A 30 5.79 7.67 -15.84
CA PHE A 30 5.18 7.01 -14.67
C PHE A 30 4.64 8.00 -13.64
N LYS A 31 4.69 9.32 -13.95
CA LYS A 31 3.99 10.33 -13.16
C LYS A 31 2.48 10.08 -13.17
N GLU A 32 1.92 9.63 -14.28
CA GLU A 32 0.52 9.24 -14.37
C GLU A 32 0.28 7.85 -13.74
N GLY A 33 -0.92 7.63 -13.21
CA GLY A 33 -1.32 6.37 -12.59
C GLY A 33 -1.27 5.15 -13.53
N TRP A 34 -1.13 3.96 -12.95
CA TRP A 34 -1.13 2.71 -13.70
C TRP A 34 -2.46 2.50 -14.44
N LYS A 35 -2.36 2.14 -15.72
CA LYS A 35 -3.49 1.62 -16.50
C LYS A 35 -3.47 0.10 -16.45
N PHE A 36 -4.13 -0.47 -15.44
CA PHE A 36 -4.13 -1.91 -15.21
C PHE A 36 -4.90 -2.68 -16.30
N PRO A 37 -4.37 -3.80 -16.79
CA PRO A 37 -5.13 -4.73 -17.63
C PRO A 37 -6.31 -5.33 -16.87
N THR A 38 -7.43 -5.54 -17.58
CA THR A 38 -8.64 -6.16 -17.01
C THR A 38 -8.59 -7.69 -17.00
N ALA A 39 -7.77 -8.29 -17.88
CA ALA A 39 -7.61 -9.73 -17.94
C ALA A 39 -6.64 -10.23 -16.84
N PRO A 40 -7.01 -11.24 -16.02
CA PRO A 40 -6.21 -11.65 -14.86
C PRO A 40 -4.78 -12.08 -15.19
N LYS A 41 -4.59 -12.84 -16.29
CA LYS A 41 -3.25 -13.28 -16.72
C LYS A 41 -2.37 -12.12 -17.18
N GLU A 42 -2.96 -11.15 -17.88
CA GLU A 42 -2.25 -9.96 -18.34
C GLU A 42 -1.92 -9.04 -17.17
N LEU A 43 -2.82 -8.94 -16.20
CA LEU A 43 -2.62 -8.20 -14.96
C LEU A 43 -1.46 -8.76 -14.13
N TYR A 44 -1.40 -10.08 -13.94
CA TYR A 44 -0.30 -10.72 -13.21
C TYR A 44 1.07 -10.47 -13.87
N VAL A 45 1.14 -10.65 -15.20
CA VAL A 45 2.36 -10.37 -15.97
C VAL A 45 2.73 -8.89 -15.87
N PHE A 46 1.75 -8.00 -16.02
CA PHE A 46 1.95 -6.56 -15.89
C PHE A 46 2.51 -6.18 -14.52
N ILE A 47 1.89 -6.65 -13.43
CA ILE A 47 2.33 -6.37 -12.06
C ILE A 47 3.78 -6.80 -11.87
N ARG A 48 4.11 -8.04 -12.23
CA ARG A 48 5.45 -8.59 -12.05
C ARG A 48 6.49 -7.82 -12.88
N THR A 49 6.18 -7.51 -14.13
CA THR A 49 7.06 -6.75 -15.02
C THR A 49 7.28 -5.33 -14.51
N GLN A 50 6.21 -4.59 -14.22
CA GLN A 50 6.33 -3.22 -13.75
C GLN A 50 7.03 -3.14 -12.39
N ARG A 51 6.74 -4.06 -11.47
CA ARG A 51 7.42 -4.15 -10.17
C ARG A 51 8.93 -4.28 -10.35
N SER A 52 9.37 -5.21 -11.18
CA SER A 52 10.81 -5.40 -11.46
C SER A 52 11.44 -4.17 -12.11
N VAL A 53 10.74 -3.53 -13.05
CA VAL A 53 11.24 -2.37 -13.79
C VAL A 53 11.39 -1.15 -12.87
N VAL A 54 10.38 -0.89 -12.03
CA VAL A 54 10.38 0.21 -11.05
C VAL A 54 11.44 0.00 -9.97
N SER A 55 11.51 -1.21 -9.38
CA SER A 55 12.52 -1.52 -8.35
C SER A 55 13.95 -1.35 -8.87
N GLU A 56 14.23 -1.76 -10.12
CA GLU A 56 15.57 -1.61 -10.69
C GLU A 56 15.97 -0.14 -10.87
N VAL A 57 15.00 0.75 -11.11
CA VAL A 57 15.31 2.18 -11.28
C VAL A 57 15.44 2.91 -9.97
N ILE A 58 14.63 2.60 -8.97
CA ILE A 58 14.88 3.07 -7.60
C ILE A 58 16.31 2.71 -7.20
N ARG A 59 16.69 1.44 -7.37
CA ARG A 59 18.04 0.96 -7.04
C ARG A 59 19.14 1.72 -7.80
N LYS A 60 18.95 1.98 -9.10
CA LYS A 60 19.90 2.75 -9.91
C LYS A 60 20.01 4.20 -9.43
N LEU A 61 18.89 4.86 -9.14
CA LEU A 61 18.87 6.23 -8.63
C LEU A 61 19.56 6.31 -7.27
N GLU A 62 19.21 5.43 -6.32
CA GLU A 62 19.85 5.35 -4.99
C GLU A 62 21.38 5.20 -5.12
N THR A 63 21.84 4.25 -5.95
CA THR A 63 23.28 4.01 -6.18
C THR A 63 23.99 5.26 -6.73
N LYS A 64 23.31 6.03 -7.62
CA LYS A 64 23.89 7.22 -8.23
C LYS A 64 23.90 8.41 -7.26
N ILE A 65 22.84 8.58 -6.47
CA ILE A 65 22.75 9.60 -5.41
C ILE A 65 23.82 9.35 -4.34
N GLU A 66 23.98 8.10 -3.92
CA GLU A 66 25.03 7.72 -2.98
C GLU A 66 26.42 8.07 -3.54
N ALA A 67 26.72 7.67 -4.78
CA ALA A 67 28.00 8.00 -5.42
C ALA A 67 28.25 9.52 -5.50
N VAL A 68 27.24 10.32 -5.84
CA VAL A 68 27.34 11.79 -5.88
C VAL A 68 27.62 12.34 -4.49
N THR A 69 26.91 11.87 -3.47
CA THR A 69 27.03 12.30 -2.08
C THR A 69 28.41 11.97 -1.52
N THR A 70 28.92 10.76 -1.79
CA THR A 70 30.27 10.34 -1.42
C THR A 70 31.32 11.20 -2.09
N ILE A 71 31.25 11.40 -3.41
CA ILE A 71 32.24 12.22 -4.14
C ILE A 71 32.22 13.66 -3.63
N TYR A 72 31.04 14.23 -3.39
CA TYR A 72 30.91 15.58 -2.83
C TYR A 72 31.56 15.66 -1.45
N GLY A 73 31.23 14.74 -0.53
CA GLY A 73 31.80 14.69 0.82
C GLY A 73 33.31 14.53 0.83
N GLU A 74 33.86 13.59 0.04
CA GLU A 74 35.30 13.40 -0.12
C GLU A 74 35.99 14.65 -0.67
N THR A 75 35.35 15.34 -1.62
CA THR A 75 35.91 16.56 -2.23
C THR A 75 35.95 17.71 -1.23
N ILE A 76 34.88 17.90 -0.44
CA ILE A 76 34.85 18.91 0.61
C ILE A 76 35.92 18.61 1.68
N ALA A 77 36.02 17.37 2.14
CA ALA A 77 37.04 16.96 3.10
C ALA A 77 38.47 17.19 2.57
N HIS A 78 38.70 16.87 1.29
CA HIS A 78 39.98 17.15 0.64
C HIS A 78 40.28 18.66 0.61
N ILE A 79 39.34 19.50 0.18
CA ILE A 79 39.49 20.96 0.19
C ILE A 79 39.78 21.48 1.59
N ASP A 80 39.09 20.94 2.60
CA ASP A 80 39.26 21.37 3.98
C ASP A 80 40.64 21.07 4.56
N SER A 81 41.30 20.01 4.06
CA SER A 81 42.67 19.62 4.41
C SER A 81 43.77 20.44 3.70
N MET A 82 43.42 21.30 2.73
CA MET A 82 44.38 22.12 1.99
C MET A 82 44.90 23.31 2.82
N VAL A 83 46.10 23.80 2.46
CA VAL A 83 46.67 25.02 3.05
C VAL A 83 45.75 26.22 2.79
N VAL A 84 45.58 27.08 3.80
CA VAL A 84 44.59 28.17 3.85
C VAL A 84 44.57 29.03 2.58
N GLU A 85 45.74 29.44 2.06
CA GLU A 85 45.84 30.31 0.86
C GLU A 85 45.20 29.70 -0.40
N ASN A 86 45.15 28.37 -0.52
CA ASN A 86 44.56 27.67 -1.67
C ASN A 86 43.16 27.11 -1.38
N LYS A 87 42.75 27.09 -0.10
CA LYS A 87 41.51 26.50 0.38
C LYS A 87 40.30 27.32 -0.05
N ASP A 88 40.30 28.62 0.24
CA ASP A 88 39.13 29.49 -0.02
C ASP A 88 38.81 29.59 -1.52
N LEU A 89 39.84 29.73 -2.36
CA LEU A 89 39.68 29.80 -3.81
C LEU A 89 39.14 28.48 -4.39
N SER A 90 39.67 27.34 -3.92
CA SER A 90 39.23 26.01 -4.37
C SER A 90 37.81 25.69 -3.89
N LYS A 91 37.47 26.11 -2.68
CA LYS A 91 36.12 25.97 -2.11
C LYS A 91 35.09 26.76 -2.93
N GLN A 92 35.35 28.04 -3.19
CA GLN A 92 34.48 28.87 -4.02
C GLN A 92 34.33 28.32 -5.45
N ASP A 93 35.42 27.86 -6.08
CA ASP A 93 35.39 27.25 -7.40
C ASP A 93 34.58 25.94 -7.44
N PHE A 94 34.59 25.16 -6.37
CA PHE A 94 33.82 23.93 -6.27
C PHE A 94 32.34 24.19 -5.97
N GLU A 95 32.03 25.09 -5.04
CA GLU A 95 30.66 25.51 -4.72
C GLU A 95 29.97 26.13 -5.93
N LYS A 96 30.67 26.99 -6.68
CA LYS A 96 30.15 27.54 -7.94
C LYS A 96 29.85 26.43 -8.94
N TYR A 97 30.77 25.48 -9.14
CA TYR A 97 30.52 24.34 -10.01
C TYR A 97 29.30 23.51 -9.56
N TRP A 98 29.16 23.27 -8.25
CA TRP A 98 28.03 22.52 -7.70
C TRP A 98 26.69 23.22 -7.98
N LEU A 99 26.66 24.54 -7.82
CA LEU A 99 25.50 25.38 -8.14
C LEU A 99 25.20 25.37 -9.64
N ASP A 100 26.21 25.57 -10.50
CA ASP A 100 26.06 25.58 -11.96
C ASP A 100 25.57 24.24 -12.52
N LYS A 101 25.87 23.13 -11.83
CA LYS A 101 25.39 21.79 -12.17
C LYS A 101 24.05 21.43 -11.52
N GLU A 102 23.46 22.35 -10.75
CA GLU A 102 22.20 22.12 -10.04
C GLU A 102 22.29 20.89 -9.13
N GLY A 103 23.44 20.68 -8.47
CA GLY A 103 23.71 19.43 -7.77
C GLY A 103 22.71 19.12 -6.66
N ALA A 104 22.36 20.13 -5.85
CA ALA A 104 21.36 19.99 -4.79
C ALA A 104 19.96 19.68 -5.36
N ILE A 105 19.52 20.44 -6.37
CA ILE A 105 18.23 20.26 -7.03
C ILE A 105 18.15 18.87 -7.67
N THR A 106 19.21 18.42 -8.34
CA THR A 106 19.26 17.10 -8.98
C THR A 106 19.08 15.98 -7.96
N ILE A 107 19.68 16.09 -6.77
CA ILE A 107 19.49 15.12 -5.68
C ILE A 107 18.05 15.17 -5.16
N GLU A 108 17.54 16.36 -4.88
CA GLU A 108 16.17 16.57 -4.38
C GLU A 108 15.12 15.97 -5.33
N THR A 109 15.16 16.33 -6.61
CA THR A 109 14.25 15.78 -7.63
C THR A 109 14.40 14.27 -7.78
N SER A 110 15.60 13.71 -7.57
CA SER A 110 15.78 12.26 -7.61
C SER A 110 15.14 11.58 -6.40
N CYS A 111 15.23 12.18 -5.21
CA CYS A 111 14.57 11.69 -4.00
C CYS A 111 13.04 11.74 -4.14
N GLU A 112 12.49 12.83 -4.69
CA GLU A 112 11.05 12.96 -4.99
C GLU A 112 10.60 11.87 -5.98
N LEU A 113 11.39 11.62 -7.02
CA LEU A 113 11.10 10.56 -7.99
C LEU A 113 11.15 9.17 -7.32
N ILE A 114 12.13 8.88 -6.47
CA ILE A 114 12.19 7.62 -5.72
C ILE A 114 10.91 7.42 -4.90
N GLN A 115 10.49 8.44 -4.14
CA GLN A 115 9.26 8.36 -3.34
C GLN A 115 8.02 8.09 -4.21
N SER A 116 7.92 8.77 -5.36
CA SER A 116 6.84 8.52 -6.33
C SER A 116 6.86 7.09 -6.87
N LEU A 117 8.04 6.54 -7.17
CA LEU A 117 8.20 5.17 -7.64
C LEU A 117 7.90 4.14 -6.54
N GLU A 118 8.23 4.41 -5.28
CA GLU A 118 7.86 3.57 -4.14
C GLU A 118 6.34 3.50 -3.94
N MET A 119 5.65 4.62 -4.16
CA MET A 119 4.18 4.65 -4.19
C MET A 119 3.63 3.77 -5.32
N ARG A 120 4.21 3.86 -6.53
CA ARG A 120 3.83 3.00 -7.66
C ARG A 120 4.06 1.50 -7.38
N LEU A 121 5.10 1.14 -6.63
CA LEU A 121 5.31 -0.24 -6.16
C LEU A 121 4.22 -0.69 -5.17
N THR A 122 3.78 0.20 -4.29
CA THR A 122 2.71 -0.06 -3.32
C THR A 122 1.38 -0.33 -4.03
N GLU A 123 1.06 0.46 -5.07
CA GLU A 123 -0.12 0.22 -5.92
C GLU A 123 -0.09 -1.16 -6.58
N LEU A 124 1.07 -1.56 -7.12
CA LEU A 124 1.24 -2.89 -7.74
C LEU A 124 1.07 -4.02 -6.72
N ALA A 125 1.61 -3.86 -5.51
CA ALA A 125 1.48 -4.85 -4.44
C ALA A 125 0.03 -5.00 -3.97
N MET A 126 -0.72 -3.89 -3.90
CA MET A 126 -2.15 -3.93 -3.58
C MET A 126 -2.95 -4.66 -4.65
N GLN A 127 -2.65 -4.42 -5.94
CA GLN A 127 -3.32 -5.11 -7.04
C GLN A 127 -2.98 -6.61 -7.06
N GLU A 128 -1.74 -6.99 -6.69
CA GLU A 128 -1.31 -8.39 -6.54
C GLU A 128 -2.08 -9.09 -5.42
N MET A 129 -2.25 -8.40 -4.29
CA MET A 129 -3.02 -8.89 -3.14
C MET A 129 -4.50 -9.09 -3.51
N GLN A 130 -5.12 -8.15 -4.22
CA GLN A 130 -6.52 -8.28 -4.68
C GLN A 130 -6.71 -9.51 -5.58
N VAL A 131 -5.82 -9.74 -6.55
CA VAL A 131 -5.88 -10.91 -7.44
C VAL A 131 -5.71 -12.21 -6.65
N THR A 132 -4.76 -12.23 -5.71
CA THR A 132 -4.49 -13.41 -4.88
C THR A 132 -5.69 -13.77 -4.00
N TYR A 133 -6.30 -12.79 -3.33
CA TYR A 133 -7.50 -13.04 -2.51
C TYR A 133 -8.70 -13.50 -3.36
N SER A 134 -8.88 -12.96 -4.57
CA SER A 134 -9.94 -13.40 -5.49
C SER A 134 -9.73 -14.85 -5.93
N ASP A 135 -8.50 -15.21 -6.33
CA ASP A 135 -8.15 -16.57 -6.75
C ASP A 135 -8.29 -17.57 -5.59
N GLU A 136 -7.91 -17.18 -4.37
CA GLU A 136 -8.06 -18.01 -3.17
C GLU A 136 -9.53 -18.24 -2.80
N TYR A 137 -10.38 -17.22 -2.92
CA TYR A 137 -11.81 -17.33 -2.70
C TYR A 137 -12.46 -18.26 -3.73
N ASP A 138 -12.17 -18.05 -5.02
CA ASP A 138 -12.68 -18.88 -6.12
C ASP A 138 -12.22 -20.34 -5.99
N ASN A 139 -10.97 -20.57 -5.58
CA ASN A 139 -10.41 -21.91 -5.38
C ASN A 139 -11.01 -22.59 -4.13
N MET A 140 -11.27 -21.84 -3.05
CA MET A 140 -11.97 -22.35 -1.87
C MET A 140 -13.42 -22.73 -2.21
N GLU A 141 -14.12 -21.94 -3.01
CA GLU A 141 -15.48 -22.23 -3.49
C GLU A 141 -15.51 -23.45 -4.42
N GLN A 142 -14.53 -23.57 -5.32
CA GLN A 142 -14.38 -24.74 -6.19
C GLN A 142 -14.02 -26.02 -5.41
N GLN A 143 -13.18 -25.92 -4.38
CA GLN A 143 -12.85 -27.07 -3.52
C GLN A 143 -14.06 -27.53 -2.71
N LEU A 144 -14.87 -26.61 -2.18
CA LEU A 144 -16.14 -26.94 -1.52
C LEU A 144 -17.12 -27.62 -2.48
N SER A 145 -17.20 -27.12 -3.72
CA SER A 145 -18.02 -27.70 -4.79
C SER A 145 -17.55 -29.11 -5.21
N ARG A 146 -16.23 -29.34 -5.27
CA ARG A 146 -15.63 -30.66 -5.59
C ARG A 146 -15.71 -31.65 -4.44
N ALA A 147 -15.52 -31.21 -3.19
CA ALA A 147 -15.67 -32.02 -2.00
C ALA A 147 -17.13 -32.47 -1.79
N ALA A 148 -18.11 -31.65 -2.20
CA ALA A 148 -19.51 -32.03 -2.26
C ALA A 148 -19.81 -33.07 -3.36
N ALA A 149 -18.98 -33.17 -4.40
CA ALA A 149 -19.14 -34.09 -5.53
C ALA A 149 -18.41 -35.44 -5.35
N ASN A 150 -17.38 -35.53 -4.50
CA ASN A 150 -16.63 -36.78 -4.29
C ASN A 150 -16.17 -36.96 -2.82
N PRO A 151 -16.86 -37.78 -2.00
CA PRO A 151 -16.60 -37.89 -0.55
C PRO A 151 -15.31 -38.60 -0.14
N GLU A 152 -14.60 -39.28 -1.04
CA GLU A 152 -13.58 -40.28 -0.67
C GLU A 152 -12.13 -39.79 -0.71
N SER A 153 -11.85 -38.51 -1.01
CA SER A 153 -10.49 -37.98 -1.09
C SER A 153 -10.16 -37.00 0.04
N ARG A 154 -10.34 -37.42 1.30
CA ARG A 154 -9.75 -36.72 2.45
C ARG A 154 -8.37 -37.29 2.73
N SER A 155 -7.33 -36.70 2.13
CA SER A 155 -5.95 -36.92 2.56
C SER A 155 -5.13 -35.63 2.46
N PHE A 156 -4.72 -35.16 3.64
CA PHE A 156 -3.59 -34.30 4.00
C PHE A 156 -3.07 -33.26 2.98
N ALA A 157 -3.28 -31.98 3.31
CA ALA A 157 -2.30 -30.92 3.03
C ALA A 157 -2.29 -29.92 4.19
N HIS A 158 -1.39 -30.15 5.15
CA HIS A 158 -0.89 -29.11 6.06
C HIS A 158 0.11 -28.27 5.26
N GLY A 159 -0.12 -26.96 5.20
CA GLY A 159 0.78 -26.01 4.55
C GLY A 159 0.40 -24.59 4.95
N ILE A 160 0.64 -24.25 6.21
CA ILE A 160 0.50 -22.88 6.72
C ILE A 160 1.69 -22.09 6.15
N PHE A 161 1.42 -21.11 5.30
CA PHE A 161 2.39 -20.08 4.93
C PHE A 161 2.00 -18.79 5.63
N SER A 162 2.77 -18.41 6.65
CA SER A 162 2.66 -17.10 7.30
C SER A 162 3.42 -16.06 6.48
N PRO A 163 2.80 -14.97 6.02
CA PRO A 163 3.55 -13.86 5.45
C PRO A 163 4.23 -13.10 6.58
N SER A 164 5.56 -13.13 6.60
CA SER A 164 6.37 -12.30 7.50
C SER A 164 6.58 -10.96 6.80
N PHE A 165 5.92 -9.90 7.26
CA PHE A 165 6.18 -8.53 6.81
C PHE A 165 7.09 -7.85 7.83
N ASP A 166 8.32 -7.56 7.41
CA ASP A 166 9.28 -6.78 8.17
C ASP A 166 8.98 -5.29 7.94
N ALA A 167 8.35 -4.66 8.93
CA ALA A 167 7.99 -3.25 8.90
C ALA A 167 9.10 -2.43 9.57
N SER A 168 10.03 -1.92 8.77
CA SER A 168 10.92 -0.83 9.20
C SER A 168 11.35 0.01 8.01
N ARG A 169 10.67 1.14 7.79
CA ARG A 169 11.26 2.34 7.17
C ARG A 169 10.45 3.59 7.49
N ASN A 170 11.17 4.71 7.51
CA ASN A 170 10.94 5.90 8.31
C ASN A 170 9.71 6.74 7.95
N THR A 171 9.22 7.41 8.99
CA THR A 171 8.14 8.40 8.99
C THR A 171 8.61 9.74 8.40
N ALA A 172 8.08 10.10 7.23
CA ALA A 172 8.06 11.47 6.73
C ALA A 172 6.61 11.86 6.48
N GLU A 173 6.13 12.94 7.11
CA GLU A 173 4.75 13.40 7.01
C GLU A 173 4.44 13.86 5.58
N ILE A 174 3.41 13.24 4.97
CA ILE A 174 2.99 13.47 3.58
C ILE A 174 1.98 14.64 3.54
N PRO A 175 2.10 15.61 2.60
CA PRO A 175 1.21 16.77 2.52
C PRO A 175 -0.26 16.47 2.17
N ALA A 176 -1.18 17.16 2.86
CA ALA A 176 -2.64 16.99 2.85
C ALA A 176 -3.36 16.94 1.47
N HIS A 177 -2.77 17.51 0.42
CA HIS A 177 -3.41 17.57 -0.91
C HIS A 177 -3.22 16.29 -1.74
N TRP A 178 -2.32 15.39 -1.32
CA TRP A 178 -2.03 14.11 -1.98
C TRP A 178 -3.06 13.03 -1.61
N TYR A 179 -3.84 13.24 -0.55
CA TYR A 179 -4.86 12.31 -0.06
C TYR A 179 -6.18 12.36 -0.82
N LYS A 180 -6.42 13.40 -1.62
CA LYS A 180 -7.77 13.66 -2.17
C LYS A 180 -8.06 12.95 -3.50
N ASN A 181 -7.02 12.49 -4.22
CA ASN A 181 -7.18 11.92 -5.56
C ASN A 181 -6.63 10.49 -5.76
N GLU A 182 -5.83 9.92 -4.86
CA GLU A 182 -4.95 8.78 -5.24
C GLU A 182 -4.94 7.56 -4.29
N LEU A 183 -5.73 7.54 -3.21
CA LEU A 183 -5.95 6.33 -2.41
C LEU A 183 -7.37 5.79 -2.66
N ARG A 184 -7.51 4.82 -3.55
CA ARG A 184 -8.76 4.03 -3.64
C ARG A 184 -8.80 3.01 -2.51
N ILE A 185 -9.07 3.49 -1.30
CA ILE A 185 -9.56 2.65 -0.21
C ILE A 185 -10.97 2.19 -0.60
N LEU A 186 -11.32 0.94 -0.30
CA LEU A 186 -12.64 0.39 -0.61
C LEU A 186 -13.74 1.24 0.05
N GLU A 187 -14.76 1.61 -0.72
CA GLU A 187 -15.89 2.37 -0.22
C GLU A 187 -16.74 1.48 0.71
N PHE A 188 -16.79 1.82 2.00
CA PHE A 188 -17.59 1.08 2.97
C PHE A 188 -19.00 1.65 3.04
N HIS A 189 -20.00 0.87 2.64
CA HIS A 189 -21.38 1.32 2.54
C HIS A 189 -22.20 1.09 3.83
N GLY A 190 -21.61 0.46 4.85
CA GLY A 190 -22.28 0.11 6.11
C GLY A 190 -22.80 -1.32 6.20
N ASN A 191 -22.22 -2.28 5.46
CA ASN A 191 -22.58 -3.69 5.56
C ASN A 191 -21.75 -4.40 6.66
N PRO A 192 -22.35 -4.91 7.75
CA PRO A 192 -21.62 -5.55 8.85
C PRO A 192 -20.73 -6.74 8.43
N THR A 193 -21.10 -7.49 7.38
CA THR A 193 -20.29 -8.63 6.90
C THR A 193 -19.01 -8.20 6.18
N GLU A 194 -18.97 -6.98 5.65
CA GLU A 194 -17.82 -6.42 4.93
C GLU A 194 -16.95 -5.55 5.83
N PHE A 195 -17.44 -5.23 7.04
CA PHE A 195 -16.76 -4.32 7.97
C PHE A 195 -15.39 -4.85 8.39
N GLU A 196 -15.26 -6.16 8.68
CA GLU A 196 -13.99 -6.76 9.09
C GLU A 196 -12.92 -6.62 8.01
N SER A 197 -13.29 -6.92 6.75
CA SER A 197 -12.40 -6.81 5.60
C SER A 197 -12.03 -5.35 5.30
N PHE A 198 -13.00 -4.44 5.39
CA PHE A 198 -12.75 -3.01 5.27
C PHE A 198 -11.79 -2.51 6.37
N TRP A 199 -12.02 -2.89 7.61
CA TRP A 199 -11.26 -2.44 8.77
C TRP A 199 -9.81 -2.93 8.73
N GLU A 200 -9.57 -4.17 8.31
CA GLU A 200 -8.21 -4.71 8.17
C GLU A 200 -7.38 -3.90 7.16
N ILE A 201 -7.99 -3.56 6.03
CA ILE A 201 -7.37 -2.76 4.96
C ILE A 201 -7.17 -1.30 5.41
N PHE A 202 -8.22 -0.68 5.97
CA PHE A 202 -8.15 0.68 6.51
C PHE A 202 -7.13 0.79 7.66
N SER A 203 -7.02 -0.26 8.48
CA SER A 203 -6.09 -0.28 9.60
C SER A 203 -4.64 -0.33 9.13
N GLY A 204 -4.33 -1.15 8.14
CA GLY A 204 -3.00 -1.24 7.54
C GLY A 204 -2.58 0.03 6.80
N LEU A 205 -3.52 0.65 6.08
CA LEU A 205 -3.24 1.82 5.22
C LEU A 205 -3.31 3.15 5.95
N VAL A 206 -4.16 3.29 6.97
CA VAL A 206 -4.48 4.59 7.61
C VAL A 206 -4.28 4.55 9.11
N HIS A 207 -4.83 3.54 9.80
CA HIS A 207 -4.82 3.56 11.27
C HIS A 207 -3.42 3.37 11.87
N LYS A 208 -2.63 2.42 11.35
CA LYS A 208 -1.29 2.06 11.84
C LYS A 208 -0.17 2.95 11.29
N GLN A 209 -0.48 3.77 10.30
CA GLN A 209 0.45 4.72 9.72
C GLN A 209 0.55 6.00 10.59
N PRO A 210 1.67 6.74 10.52
CA PRO A 210 1.93 7.93 11.33
C PRO A 210 1.15 9.17 10.83
N TYR A 211 -0.14 9.04 10.54
CA TYR A 211 -1.00 10.18 10.18
C TYR A 211 -1.52 10.90 11.42
N SER A 212 -1.85 12.19 11.28
CA SER A 212 -2.58 12.90 12.33
C SER A 212 -4.02 12.39 12.42
N ASP A 213 -4.60 12.43 13.62
CA ASP A 213 -5.96 11.93 13.83
C ASP A 213 -7.02 12.67 12.98
N ILE A 214 -6.76 13.94 12.64
CA ILE A 214 -7.64 14.70 11.75
C ILE A 214 -7.54 14.26 10.29
N GLU A 215 -6.37 13.84 9.83
CA GLU A 215 -6.17 13.27 8.50
C GLU A 215 -6.79 11.89 8.41
N LYS A 216 -6.56 11.03 9.43
CA LYS A 216 -7.19 9.70 9.50
C LYS A 216 -8.72 9.80 9.49
N LEU A 217 -9.29 10.75 10.24
CA LEU A 217 -10.74 11.00 10.25
C LEU A 217 -11.25 11.50 8.89
N THR A 218 -10.49 12.37 8.21
CA THR A 218 -10.89 12.88 6.89
C THR A 218 -10.93 11.75 5.86
N ILE A 219 -9.90 10.91 5.85
CA ILE A 219 -9.82 9.73 4.97
C ILE A 219 -10.94 8.74 5.32
N LEU A 220 -11.23 8.51 6.61
CA LEU A 220 -12.33 7.64 7.04
C LEU A 220 -13.69 8.14 6.50
N LEU A 221 -13.98 9.43 6.67
CA LEU A 221 -15.23 10.04 6.22
C LEU A 221 -15.40 10.03 4.70
N ASP A 222 -14.31 10.16 3.94
CA ASP A 222 -14.36 10.12 2.48
C ASP A 222 -14.60 8.70 1.95
N ASN A 223 -14.15 7.66 2.67
CA ASN A 223 -14.31 6.26 2.28
C ASN A 223 -15.58 5.59 2.84
N CYS A 224 -16.16 6.11 3.91
CA CYS A 224 -17.47 5.67 4.39
C CYS A 224 -18.58 6.30 3.54
N LYS A 225 -19.40 5.48 2.90
CA LYS A 225 -20.60 5.85 2.13
C LYS A 225 -21.86 5.24 2.76
N GLY A 226 -23.03 5.62 2.27
CA GLY A 226 -24.30 5.00 2.68
C GLY A 226 -24.59 5.09 4.19
N GLU A 227 -24.81 3.94 4.82
CA GLU A 227 -25.20 3.85 6.23
C GLU A 227 -24.02 4.15 7.17
N ALA A 228 -22.80 3.80 6.77
CA ALA A 228 -21.58 4.16 7.50
C ALA A 228 -21.35 5.69 7.53
N ALA A 229 -21.63 6.37 6.42
CA ALA A 229 -21.56 7.84 6.38
C ALA A 229 -22.60 8.50 7.29
N ARG A 230 -23.79 7.89 7.44
CA ARG A 230 -24.84 8.39 8.34
C ARG A 230 -24.45 8.23 9.80
N ALA A 231 -23.84 7.10 10.16
CA ALA A 231 -23.29 6.85 11.49
C ALA A 231 -22.27 7.93 11.90
N LEU A 232 -21.43 8.36 10.95
CA LEU A 232 -20.35 9.30 11.22
C LEU A 232 -20.72 10.78 11.01
N LYS A 233 -21.93 11.09 10.55
CA LYS A 233 -22.37 12.43 10.13
C LYS A 233 -22.31 13.48 11.24
N TYR A 234 -22.41 13.07 12.51
CA TYR A 234 -22.49 13.97 13.66
C TYR A 234 -21.14 14.28 14.31
N TYR A 235 -20.06 13.60 13.88
CA TYR A 235 -18.74 13.87 14.45
C TYR A 235 -18.15 15.16 13.86
N PRO A 236 -17.71 16.10 14.72
CA PRO A 236 -17.01 17.27 14.23
C PRO A 236 -15.67 16.84 13.62
N ARG A 237 -15.28 17.46 12.50
CA ARG A 237 -13.98 17.22 11.82
C ARG A 237 -12.82 17.81 12.64
N LYS A 238 -12.55 17.21 13.80
CA LYS A 238 -11.46 17.53 14.72
C LYS A 238 -10.72 16.23 15.04
N GLY A 239 -9.39 16.29 15.16
CA GLY A 239 -8.57 15.10 15.44
C GLY A 239 -8.99 14.36 16.71
N SER A 240 -9.46 15.09 17.74
CA SER A 240 -9.98 14.51 18.99
C SER A 240 -11.21 13.61 18.82
N SER A 241 -11.88 13.65 17.66
CA SER A 241 -13.10 12.88 17.38
C SER A 241 -12.83 11.62 16.57
N TYR A 242 -11.59 11.34 16.18
CA TYR A 242 -11.22 10.16 15.41
C TYR A 242 -11.41 8.86 16.20
N THR A 243 -10.95 8.83 17.46
CA THR A 243 -11.12 7.68 18.36
C THR A 243 -12.59 7.36 18.61
N ASP A 244 -13.42 8.39 18.75
CA ASP A 244 -14.85 8.25 18.98
C ASP A 244 -15.57 7.76 17.71
N ALA A 245 -15.16 8.25 16.54
CA ALA A 245 -15.68 7.81 15.23
C ALA A 245 -15.35 6.34 14.94
N ILE A 246 -14.14 5.88 15.28
CA ILE A 246 -13.76 4.47 15.17
C ILE A 246 -14.57 3.62 16.14
N THR A 247 -14.65 4.05 17.40
CA THR A 247 -15.42 3.33 18.43
C THR A 247 -16.86 3.16 17.98
N GLN A 248 -17.49 4.21 17.44
CA GLN A 248 -18.85 4.14 16.89
C GLN A 248 -18.97 3.20 15.70
N LEU A 249 -18.01 3.20 14.76
CA LEU A 249 -18.02 2.25 13.65
C LEU A 249 -17.90 0.80 14.12
N HIS A 250 -17.04 0.54 15.11
CA HIS A 250 -16.92 -0.78 15.72
C HIS A 250 -18.20 -1.16 16.48
N GLU A 251 -18.75 -0.30 17.32
CA GLU A 251 -19.98 -0.61 18.07
C GLU A 251 -21.18 -0.88 17.15
N GLN A 252 -21.23 -0.19 16.00
CA GLN A 252 -22.35 -0.26 15.08
C GLN A 252 -22.22 -1.36 14.02
N PHE A 253 -20.99 -1.69 13.58
CA PHE A 253 -20.75 -2.66 12.49
C PHE A 253 -19.88 -3.85 12.89
N HIS A 254 -19.16 -3.78 14.02
CA HIS A 254 -18.44 -4.88 14.68
C HIS A 254 -19.24 -5.39 15.88
N ASN A 255 -20.51 -5.74 15.66
CA ASN A 255 -21.39 -6.22 16.71
C ASN A 255 -21.73 -7.70 16.48
N GLU A 256 -20.98 -8.59 17.14
CA GLU A 256 -21.19 -10.05 17.08
C GLU A 256 -22.62 -10.45 17.48
N GLU A 257 -23.24 -9.77 18.45
CA GLU A 257 -24.62 -10.04 18.88
C GLU A 257 -25.65 -9.67 17.80
N MET A 258 -25.43 -8.59 17.06
CA MET A 258 -26.34 -8.19 16.00
C MET A 258 -26.18 -9.06 14.75
N ASN A 259 -24.94 -9.46 14.43
CA ASN A 259 -24.66 -10.44 13.37
C ASN A 259 -25.25 -11.81 13.71
N THR A 260 -25.10 -12.31 14.95
CA THR A 260 -25.70 -13.58 15.39
C THR A 260 -27.23 -13.51 15.37
N LYS A 261 -27.84 -12.41 15.80
CA LYS A 261 -29.29 -12.21 15.72
C LYS A 261 -29.79 -12.11 14.27
N LEU A 262 -29.09 -11.41 13.39
CA LEU A 262 -29.41 -11.34 11.95
C LEU A 262 -29.25 -12.70 11.27
N LEU A 263 -28.19 -13.45 11.61
CA LEU A 263 -27.94 -14.82 11.18
C LEU A 263 -29.05 -15.78 11.68
N LEU A 264 -29.53 -15.59 12.91
CA LEU A 264 -30.67 -16.33 13.48
C LEU A 264 -31.99 -15.97 12.80
N GLU A 265 -32.25 -14.69 12.51
CA GLU A 265 -33.42 -14.25 11.74
C GLU A 265 -33.37 -14.75 10.27
N GLN A 266 -32.18 -14.85 9.69
CA GLN A 266 -31.97 -15.46 8.37
C GLN A 266 -32.19 -16.97 8.41
N LEU A 267 -31.83 -17.65 9.51
CA LEU A 267 -32.11 -19.07 9.74
C LEU A 267 -33.62 -19.33 9.85
N ASP A 268 -34.35 -18.45 10.54
CA ASP A 268 -35.80 -18.54 10.71
C ASP A 268 -36.58 -18.27 9.41
N LYS A 269 -36.00 -17.48 8.50
CA LYS A 269 -36.56 -17.19 7.17
C LYS A 269 -36.26 -18.26 6.11
N ILE A 270 -35.49 -19.30 6.43
CA ILE A 270 -35.26 -20.39 5.47
C ILE A 270 -36.59 -21.16 5.29
N PRO A 271 -37.19 -21.17 4.09
CA PRO A 271 -38.45 -21.88 3.87
C PRO A 271 -38.28 -23.38 4.11
N GLN A 272 -39.23 -23.97 4.83
CA GLN A 272 -39.29 -25.42 5.04
C GLN A 272 -39.40 -26.13 3.68
N SER A 273 -38.45 -27.03 3.41
CA SER A 273 -38.33 -27.71 2.12
C SER A 273 -39.61 -28.46 1.73
N SER A 274 -40.21 -28.07 0.60
CA SER A 274 -41.29 -28.81 -0.03
C SER A 274 -40.72 -29.86 -0.98
N LYS A 275 -40.64 -31.12 -0.52
CA LYS A 275 -40.50 -32.41 -1.26
C LYS A 275 -39.47 -32.54 -2.42
N ASP A 276 -38.73 -31.51 -2.78
CA ASP A 276 -37.84 -31.49 -3.94
C ASP A 276 -36.37 -31.49 -3.51
N ALA A 277 -35.58 -32.40 -4.05
CA ALA A 277 -34.22 -32.68 -3.59
C ALA A 277 -33.27 -31.48 -3.75
N THR A 278 -33.53 -30.64 -4.75
CA THR A 278 -32.75 -29.42 -5.03
C THR A 278 -33.02 -28.32 -4.00
N GLN A 279 -34.27 -28.19 -3.57
CA GLN A 279 -34.66 -27.23 -2.52
C GLN A 279 -34.12 -27.67 -1.16
N LEU A 280 -34.15 -28.99 -0.88
CA LEU A 280 -33.59 -29.56 0.35
C LEU A 280 -32.08 -29.31 0.45
N ARG A 281 -31.34 -29.43 -0.67
CA ARG A 281 -29.90 -29.08 -0.71
C ARG A 281 -29.64 -27.58 -0.52
N ALA A 282 -30.46 -26.71 -1.11
CA ALA A 282 -30.32 -25.27 -0.94
C ALA A 282 -30.59 -24.84 0.53
N THR A 283 -31.62 -25.42 1.17
CA THR A 283 -31.92 -25.23 2.60
C THR A 283 -30.76 -25.71 3.46
N VAL A 284 -30.20 -26.90 3.20
CA VAL A 284 -29.07 -27.47 3.97
C VAL A 284 -27.79 -26.64 3.80
N ASN A 285 -27.49 -26.19 2.58
CA ASN A 285 -26.30 -25.36 2.33
C ASN A 285 -26.44 -23.98 2.99
N GLY A 286 -27.62 -23.36 2.90
CA GLY A 286 -27.91 -22.08 3.57
C GLY A 286 -27.80 -22.18 5.09
N SER A 287 -28.35 -23.24 5.69
CA SER A 287 -28.25 -23.47 7.14
C SER A 287 -26.82 -23.83 7.57
N MET A 288 -26.07 -24.58 6.77
CA MET A 288 -24.65 -24.86 7.04
C MET A 288 -23.76 -23.61 6.95
N ALA A 289 -24.00 -22.71 6.00
CA ALA A 289 -23.28 -21.45 5.88
C ALA A 289 -23.51 -20.54 7.10
N ILE A 290 -24.76 -20.47 7.57
CA ILE A 290 -25.13 -19.71 8.77
C ILE A 290 -24.52 -20.35 10.03
N LEU A 291 -24.61 -21.66 10.19
CA LEU A 291 -24.01 -22.40 11.32
C LEU A 291 -22.48 -22.28 11.37
N THR A 292 -21.82 -22.29 10.22
CA THR A 292 -20.36 -22.12 10.15
C THR A 292 -19.94 -20.70 10.54
N SER A 293 -20.71 -19.70 10.14
CA SER A 293 -20.51 -18.29 10.52
C SER A 293 -20.70 -18.09 12.04
N LEU A 294 -21.76 -18.68 12.61
CA LEU A 294 -22.01 -18.69 14.07
C LEU A 294 -20.91 -19.41 14.85
N SER A 295 -20.44 -20.57 14.37
CA SER A 295 -19.37 -21.33 15.04
C SER A 295 -18.02 -20.62 15.02
N ARG A 296 -17.76 -19.74 14.06
CA ARG A 296 -16.54 -18.91 14.02
C ARG A 296 -16.60 -17.76 15.02
N SER A 297 -17.78 -17.14 15.19
CA SER A 297 -18.01 -16.11 16.21
C SER A 297 -17.82 -16.67 17.62
N HIS A 298 -18.37 -17.86 17.91
CA HIS A 298 -18.26 -18.48 19.25
C HIS A 298 -16.85 -18.98 19.64
N ARG A 299 -15.90 -19.10 18.70
CA ARG A 299 -14.53 -19.59 18.97
C ARG A 299 -13.53 -18.50 19.32
N ARG A 300 -13.92 -17.23 19.29
CA ARG A 300 -13.05 -16.07 19.52
C ARG A 300 -13.23 -15.40 20.90
N THR A 301 -14.13 -15.92 21.74
CA THR A 301 -14.20 -15.66 23.19
C THR A 301 -13.39 -16.67 23.98
#